data_AF-A0A8H7FW85-F1
#
_entry.id   AF-A0A8H7FW85-F1
#
_cell.length_a   1.000
_cell.length_b   1.000
_cell.length_c   1.000
_cell.angle_alpha   90.00
_cell.angle_beta   90.00
_cell.angle_gamma   90.00
#
_symmetry.space_group_name_H-M   'P 1'
#
loop_
_entity.id
_entity.type
_entity.pdbx_description
1 polymer ?
#
loop_
_entity_poly.entity_id
_entity_poly.type
_entity_poly.pdbx_seq_one_letter_code
_entity_poly.pdbx_strand_id
1 'polypeptide(L)'
;MPSLKYLRISAPYLEVVTFLGLLEAPTLEDLYLHSPNVGPLTPRLHAVPNSAVGKYSALQSLTLRGALGNDILRAFPTIHQLRILDDSDYPLQLANIFNPNQDAILTLAPRLASITAPTGYKETIQAFITARRSLGINVTLFIAASDM
;
A
#
# COMPACT_ATOMS: atom_id res chain seq x y z
N MET A 1 -21.37 -0.63 1.52
CA MET A 1 -21.82 0.77 1.77
C MET A 1 -21.78 1.56 0.46
N PRO A 2 -22.92 1.87 -0.16
CA PRO A 2 -22.96 2.35 -1.56
C PRO A 2 -22.55 3.82 -1.78
N SER A 3 -22.33 4.60 -0.71
CA SER A 3 -21.95 6.02 -0.79
C SER A 3 -20.61 6.34 -0.11
N LEU A 4 -19.91 5.34 0.43
CA LEU A 4 -18.64 5.57 1.11
C LEU A 4 -17.58 5.91 0.06
N LYS A 5 -17.03 7.13 0.15
CA LYS A 5 -15.98 7.64 -0.75
C LYS A 5 -14.60 7.68 -0.09
N TYR A 6 -14.58 7.94 1.21
CA TYR A 6 -13.37 8.09 2.00
C TYR A 6 -13.45 7.17 3.22
N LEU A 7 -12.37 6.47 3.53
CA LEU A 7 -12.28 5.63 4.71
C LEU A 7 -10.90 5.76 5.35
N ARG A 8 -10.90 5.95 6.67
CA ARG A 8 -9.70 5.95 7.49
C ARG A 8 -9.79 4.82 8.51
N ILE A 9 -8.83 3.91 8.47
CA ILE A 9 -8.70 2.81 9.44
C ILE A 9 -7.40 3.01 10.21
N SER A 10 -7.49 2.99 11.53
CA SER A 10 -6.35 3.04 12.44
C SER A 10 -6.50 1.96 13.49
N ALA A 11 -5.83 0.82 13.29
CA ALA A 11 -5.93 -0.36 14.14
C ALA A 11 -4.69 -1.25 13.95
N PRO A 12 -4.38 -2.19 14.87
CA PRO A 12 -3.33 -3.18 14.64
C PRO A 12 -3.49 -3.91 13.29
N TYR A 13 -2.39 -4.30 12.65
CA TYR A 13 -2.38 -4.85 11.29
C TYR A 13 -3.41 -5.97 11.07
N LEU A 14 -3.52 -6.92 12.01
CA LEU A 14 -4.47 -8.04 11.88
C LEU A 14 -5.92 -7.55 11.84
N GLU A 15 -6.27 -6.54 12.63
CA GLU A 15 -7.60 -5.93 12.64
C GLU A 15 -7.86 -5.16 11.35
N VAL A 16 -6.86 -4.43 10.83
CA VAL A 16 -6.95 -3.74 9.54
C VAL A 16 -7.25 -4.74 8.43
N VAL A 17 -6.48 -5.83 8.33
CA VAL A 17 -6.63 -6.84 7.29
C VAL A 17 -7.97 -7.58 7.43
N THR A 18 -8.37 -7.93 8.65
CA THR A 18 -9.65 -8.58 8.92
C THR A 18 -10.81 -7.69 8.49
N PHE A 19 -10.77 -6.41 8.86
CA PHE A 19 -11.80 -5.44 8.50
C PHE A 19 -11.88 -5.24 6.98
N LEU A 20 -10.74 -5.12 6.30
CA LEU A 20 -10.69 -5.01 4.84
C LEU A 20 -11.25 -6.25 4.12
N GLY A 21 -11.08 -7.44 4.71
CA GLY A 21 -11.66 -8.68 4.20
C GLY A 21 -13.18 -8.73 4.33
N LEU A 22 -13.76 -8.05 5.33
CA LEU A 22 -15.20 -8.04 5.58
C LEU A 22 -15.93 -6.87 4.89
N LEU A 23 -15.23 -5.76 4.64
CA LEU A 23 -15.83 -4.56 4.09
C LEU A 23 -16.06 -4.66 2.57
N GLU A 24 -17.30 -4.44 2.15
CA GLU A 24 -17.64 -4.17 0.74
C GLU A 24 -17.91 -2.68 0.52
N ALA A 25 -17.00 -2.04 -0.22
CA ALA A 25 -17.03 -0.61 -0.50
C ALA A 25 -16.65 -0.33 -1.97
N PRO A 26 -17.50 -0.71 -2.95
CA PRO A 26 -17.19 -0.60 -4.37
C PRO A 26 -17.05 0.86 -4.85
N THR A 27 -17.61 1.82 -4.10
CA THR A 27 -17.55 3.26 -4.39
C THR A 27 -16.41 4.00 -3.69
N LEU A 28 -15.63 3.31 -2.86
CA LEU A 28 -14.53 3.91 -2.11
C LEU A 28 -13.45 4.40 -3.07
N GLU A 29 -13.05 5.66 -2.96
CA GLU A 29 -12.08 6.32 -3.85
C GLU A 29 -10.74 6.52 -3.14
N ASP A 30 -10.79 6.81 -1.84
CA ASP A 30 -9.63 7.08 -0.98
C ASP A 30 -9.65 6.21 0.28
N LEU A 31 -8.54 5.51 0.50
CA LEU A 31 -8.34 4.66 1.67
C LEU A 31 -7.07 5.07 2.41
N TYR A 32 -7.22 5.35 3.69
CA TYR A 32 -6.11 5.57 4.61
C TYR A 32 -6.01 4.38 5.58
N LEU A 33 -4.85 3.74 5.60
CA LEU A 33 -4.52 2.64 6.51
C LEU A 33 -3.39 3.06 7.43
N HIS A 34 -3.66 2.99 8.72
CA HIS A 34 -2.66 3.16 9.75
C HIS A 34 -2.65 1.95 10.67
N SER A 35 -1.49 1.30 10.75
CA SER A 35 -1.26 0.23 11.71
C SER A 35 -0.23 0.68 12.74
N PRO A 36 -0.66 1.24 13.89
CA PRO A 36 0.27 1.50 14.98
C PRO A 36 0.88 0.17 15.45
N ASN A 37 2.18 0.17 15.75
CA ASN A 37 2.84 -1.04 16.20
C ASN A 37 2.39 -1.39 17.62
N VAL A 38 1.84 -2.58 17.82
CA VAL A 38 1.46 -3.09 19.15
C VAL A 38 2.17 -4.42 19.39
N GLY A 39 3.51 -4.43 19.44
CA GLY A 39 4.29 -5.58 19.87
C GLY A 39 5.63 -5.79 19.16
N PRO A 40 6.40 -6.83 19.54
CA PRO A 40 7.65 -7.16 18.87
C PRO A 40 7.39 -7.47 17.39
N LEU A 41 8.27 -6.93 16.54
CA LEU A 41 8.31 -7.06 15.07
C LEU A 41 8.43 -8.53 14.64
N THR A 42 7.43 -9.36 14.94
CA THR A 42 7.35 -10.67 14.35
C THR A 42 6.95 -10.45 12.90
N PRO A 43 7.73 -10.93 11.91
CA PRO A 43 7.35 -10.88 10.51
C PRO A 43 6.17 -11.82 10.33
N ARG A 44 4.98 -11.32 10.67
CA ARG A 44 3.74 -12.03 10.44
C ARG A 44 3.46 -11.87 8.96
N LEU A 45 3.88 -12.87 8.20
CA LEU A 45 3.43 -13.21 6.85
C LEU A 45 1.92 -13.45 6.88
N HIS A 46 1.12 -12.44 7.22
CA HIS A 46 -0.31 -12.49 7.04
C HIS A 46 -0.57 -11.81 5.70
N ALA A 47 -0.70 -12.65 4.67
CA ALA A 47 -1.19 -12.23 3.37
C ALA A 47 -2.51 -11.50 3.58
N VAL A 48 -2.69 -10.34 2.94
CA VAL A 48 -4.03 -9.78 2.81
C VAL A 48 -4.86 -10.84 2.09
N PRO A 49 -5.97 -11.33 2.67
CA PRO A 49 -6.71 -12.41 2.06
C PRO A 49 -7.20 -11.93 0.69
N ASN A 50 -6.98 -12.76 -0.34
CA ASN A 50 -7.45 -12.54 -1.72
C ASN A 50 -8.93 -12.08 -1.79
N SER A 51 -9.70 -12.33 -0.73
CA SER A 51 -11.04 -11.80 -0.48
C SER A 51 -11.19 -10.28 -0.61
N ALA A 52 -10.14 -9.46 -0.52
CA ALA A 52 -10.22 -8.01 -0.69
C ALA A 52 -10.18 -7.58 -2.17
N VAL A 53 -9.67 -8.43 -3.06
CA VAL A 53 -9.53 -8.14 -4.49
C VAL A 53 -10.92 -7.98 -5.11
N GLY A 54 -11.15 -6.85 -5.78
CA GLY A 54 -12.42 -6.55 -6.45
C GLY A 54 -13.48 -5.86 -5.57
N LYS A 55 -13.31 -5.82 -4.24
CA LYS A 55 -14.25 -5.13 -3.33
C LYS A 55 -14.17 -3.61 -3.37
N TYR A 56 -13.06 -3.09 -3.91
CA TYR A 56 -12.69 -1.68 -3.92
C TYR A 56 -12.51 -1.18 -5.36
N SER A 57 -13.49 -1.44 -6.23
CA SER A 57 -13.39 -1.19 -7.68
C SER A 57 -13.16 0.28 -8.06
N ALA A 58 -13.64 1.22 -7.26
CA ALA A 58 -13.44 2.65 -7.48
C ALA A 58 -12.19 3.22 -6.79
N LEU A 59 -11.41 2.40 -6.07
CA LEU A 59 -10.30 2.91 -5.25
C LEU A 59 -9.17 3.42 -6.13
N GLN A 60 -8.84 4.70 -5.99
CA GLN A 60 -7.82 5.40 -6.77
C GLN A 60 -6.60 5.76 -5.94
N SER A 61 -6.78 6.00 -4.64
CA SER A 61 -5.76 6.56 -3.77
C SER A 61 -5.67 5.76 -2.48
N LEU A 62 -4.43 5.38 -2.14
CA LEU A 62 -4.11 4.60 -0.95
C LEU A 62 -3.03 5.32 -0.15
N THR A 63 -3.32 5.61 1.11
CA THR A 63 -2.34 6.15 2.06
C THR A 63 -1.99 5.10 3.11
N LEU A 64 -0.70 4.84 3.29
CA LEU A 64 -0.17 3.85 4.22
C LEU A 64 0.67 4.54 5.31
N ARG A 65 0.48 4.14 6.57
CA ARG A 65 1.27 4.56 7.74
C ARG A 65 1.48 3.39 8.70
N GLY A 66 2.68 3.25 9.27
CA GLY A 66 2.99 2.26 10.30
C GLY A 66 3.19 0.83 9.78
N ALA A 67 3.17 -0.18 10.65
CA ALA A 67 3.60 -1.54 10.32
C ALA A 67 2.59 -2.32 9.45
N LEU A 68 2.66 -2.12 8.13
CA LEU A 68 1.80 -2.78 7.14
C LEU A 68 2.59 -3.84 6.35
N GLY A 69 1.93 -4.97 6.02
CA GLY A 69 2.54 -6.11 5.35
C GLY A 69 2.95 -5.87 3.90
N ASN A 70 3.85 -6.72 3.40
CA ASN A 70 4.40 -6.72 2.03
C ASN A 70 3.34 -6.91 0.93
N ASP A 71 2.30 -7.67 1.20
CA ASP A 71 1.27 -8.01 0.21
C ASP A 71 0.15 -6.96 0.11
N ILE A 72 0.25 -5.83 0.82
CA ILE A 72 -0.82 -4.83 0.88
C ILE A 72 -1.21 -4.28 -0.49
N LEU A 73 -0.25 -4.14 -1.42
CA LEU A 73 -0.51 -3.66 -2.77
C LEU A 73 -1.25 -4.68 -3.66
N ARG A 74 -1.23 -5.97 -3.32
CA ARG A 74 -2.00 -7.01 -4.04
C ARG A 74 -3.50 -6.85 -3.82
N ALA A 75 -3.89 -6.36 -2.66
CA ALA A 75 -5.29 -6.18 -2.29
C ALA A 75 -5.98 -5.06 -3.09
N PHE A 76 -5.20 -4.13 -3.62
CA PHE A 76 -5.70 -2.88 -4.22
C PHE A 76 -5.16 -2.69 -5.64
N PRO A 77 -5.53 -3.55 -6.61
CA PRO A 77 -4.98 -3.48 -7.96
C PRO A 77 -5.40 -2.22 -8.76
N THR A 78 -6.45 -1.52 -8.32
CA THR A 78 -7.04 -0.37 -9.03
C THR A 78 -6.39 0.97 -8.70
N ILE A 79 -5.51 1.02 -7.69
CA ILE A 79 -4.94 2.29 -7.21
C ILE A 79 -4.04 2.92 -8.28
N HIS A 80 -4.11 4.24 -8.37
CA HIS A 80 -3.28 5.08 -9.21
C HIS A 80 -2.26 5.87 -8.39
N GLN A 81 -2.58 6.16 -7.12
CA GLN A 81 -1.76 6.96 -6.23
C GLN A 81 -1.49 6.19 -4.94
N LEU A 82 -0.22 6.11 -4.57
CA LEU A 82 0.23 5.57 -3.29
C LEU A 82 0.92 6.69 -2.50
N ARG A 83 0.44 6.96 -1.30
CA ARG A 83 1.08 7.86 -0.36
C ARG A 83 1.60 7.05 0.82
N ILE A 84 2.88 7.20 1.10
CA ILE A 84 3.53 6.66 2.28
C ILE A 84 3.72 7.81 3.26
N LEU A 85 3.17 7.66 4.45
CA LEU A 85 3.47 8.52 5.58
C LEU A 85 4.34 7.72 6.53
N ASP A 86 5.52 8.25 6.80
CA ASP A 86 6.38 7.67 7.81
C ASP A 86 6.14 8.35 9.14
N ASP A 87 6.19 7.57 10.20
CA ASP A 87 6.21 8.07 11.55
C ASP A 87 7.52 7.58 12.15
N SER A 88 8.37 8.49 12.62
CA SER A 88 9.73 8.18 13.08
C SER A 88 9.76 7.09 14.15
N ASP A 89 8.65 6.93 14.87
CA ASP A 89 8.49 5.95 15.93
C ASP A 89 8.25 4.52 15.40
N TYR A 90 7.79 4.37 14.15
CA TYR A 90 7.37 3.08 13.59
C TYR A 90 7.65 2.99 12.07
N PRO A 91 8.91 2.80 11.66
CA PRO A 91 9.26 2.77 10.25
C PRO A 91 8.51 1.64 9.53
N LEU A 92 7.81 2.00 8.46
CA LEU A 92 7.28 1.03 7.51
C LEU A 92 8.44 0.16 7.01
N GLN A 93 8.32 -1.17 7.08
CA GLN A 93 9.28 -2.07 6.44
C GLN A 93 9.07 -2.09 4.92
N LEU A 94 9.31 -0.94 4.28
CA LEU A 94 9.10 -0.69 2.86
C LEU A 94 9.99 -1.56 1.96
N ALA A 95 11.12 -2.05 2.48
CA ALA A 95 11.99 -3.00 1.79
C ALA A 95 11.22 -4.27 1.34
N ASN A 96 10.15 -4.64 2.07
CA ASN A 96 9.34 -5.78 1.72
C ASN A 96 8.19 -5.43 0.75
N ILE A 97 7.63 -4.22 0.82
CA ILE A 97 6.55 -3.76 -0.07
C ILE A 97 7.08 -3.46 -1.48
N PHE A 98 8.23 -2.77 -1.56
CA PHE A 98 8.86 -2.33 -2.81
C PHE A 98 10.01 -3.25 -3.24
N ASN A 99 10.01 -4.51 -2.81
CA ASN A 99 11.03 -5.47 -3.25
C ASN A 99 10.97 -5.63 -4.79
N PRO A 100 12.04 -5.33 -5.54
CA PRO A 100 12.06 -5.47 -6.99
C PRO A 100 12.01 -6.94 -7.47
N ASN A 101 12.37 -7.89 -6.60
CA ASN A 101 12.49 -9.32 -6.92
C ASN A 101 11.26 -10.13 -6.49
N GLN A 102 10.15 -9.49 -6.13
CA GLN A 102 8.95 -10.22 -5.75
C GLN A 102 8.27 -10.83 -6.99
N ASP A 103 7.94 -12.12 -6.92
CA ASP A 103 7.33 -12.89 -8.02
C ASP A 103 6.07 -12.23 -8.61
N ALA A 104 5.38 -11.42 -7.79
CA ALA A 104 4.14 -10.74 -8.16
C ALA A 104 4.32 -9.32 -8.69
N ILE A 105 5.54 -8.83 -8.97
CA ILE A 105 5.80 -7.42 -9.31
C ILE A 105 4.93 -6.89 -10.46
N LEU A 106 4.61 -7.73 -11.44
CA LEU A 106 3.72 -7.40 -12.56
C LEU A 106 2.27 -7.14 -12.15
N THR A 107 1.84 -7.76 -11.04
CA THR A 107 0.44 -7.77 -10.57
C THR A 107 0.20 -6.81 -9.41
N LEU A 108 1.25 -6.20 -8.85
CA LEU A 108 1.13 -5.26 -7.72
C LEU A 108 0.71 -3.90 -8.21
N ALA A 109 -0.53 -3.51 -7.89
CA ALA A 109 -1.08 -2.21 -8.29
C ALA A 109 -0.71 -1.86 -9.75
N PRO A 110 -1.17 -2.63 -10.75
CA PRO A 110 -0.76 -2.48 -12.15
C PRO A 110 -1.05 -1.08 -12.70
N ARG A 111 -2.01 -0.35 -12.12
CA ARG A 111 -2.41 1.02 -12.50
C ARG A 111 -1.66 2.12 -11.75
N LEU A 112 -0.70 1.77 -10.88
CA LEU A 112 0.02 2.72 -10.05
C LEU A 112 0.82 3.72 -10.89
N ALA A 113 0.40 4.98 -10.84
CA ALA A 113 0.96 6.08 -11.61
C ALA A 113 1.87 6.99 -10.78
N SER A 114 1.64 7.12 -9.48
CA SER A 114 2.49 7.92 -8.60
C SER A 114 2.69 7.31 -7.21
N ILE A 115 3.90 7.50 -6.67
CA ILE A 115 4.26 7.18 -5.29
C ILE A 115 4.77 8.46 -4.65
N THR A 116 4.11 8.90 -3.58
CA THR A 116 4.60 9.98 -2.71
C THR A 116 5.12 9.36 -1.42
N ALA A 117 6.37 9.60 -1.07
CA ALA A 117 6.95 9.08 0.18
C ALA A 117 8.07 10.00 0.69
N PRO A 118 8.47 9.89 1.96
CA PRO A 118 9.63 10.58 2.50
C PRO A 118 10.90 10.29 1.71
N THR A 119 11.81 11.27 1.69
CA THR A 119 13.05 11.22 0.89
C THR A 119 13.94 10.01 1.24
N GLY A 120 13.90 9.54 2.49
CA GLY A 120 14.65 8.35 2.93
C GLY A 120 14.33 7.07 2.15
N TYR A 121 13.17 7.00 1.47
CA TYR A 121 12.74 5.83 0.71
C TYR A 121 13.03 5.92 -0.79
N LYS A 122 13.67 7.00 -1.24
CA LYS A 122 13.91 7.30 -2.66
C LYS A 122 14.58 6.12 -3.38
N GLU A 123 15.67 5.58 -2.85
CA GLU A 123 16.43 4.52 -3.52
C GLU A 123 15.62 3.23 -3.68
N THR A 124 14.93 2.80 -2.62
CA THR A 124 14.06 1.60 -2.65
C THR A 124 12.92 1.76 -3.66
N ILE A 125 12.26 2.91 -3.67
CA ILE A 125 11.17 3.18 -4.61
C ILE A 125 11.70 3.29 -6.04
N GLN A 126 12.87 3.90 -6.25
CA GLN A 126 13.49 3.96 -7.57
C GLN A 126 13.89 2.58 -8.10
N ALA A 127 14.41 1.70 -7.25
CA ALA A 127 14.71 0.32 -7.64
C ALA A 127 13.45 -0.44 -8.07
N PHE A 128 12.36 -0.32 -7.29
CA PHE A 128 11.05 -0.88 -7.64
C PHE A 128 10.51 -0.35 -8.97
N ILE A 129 10.55 0.97 -9.17
CA ILE A 129 10.10 1.60 -10.43
C ILE A 129 10.95 1.14 -11.61
N THR A 130 12.27 1.02 -11.43
CA THR A 130 13.18 0.56 -12.48
C THR A 130 12.89 -0.89 -12.88
N ALA A 131 12.66 -1.77 -11.89
CA ALA A 131 12.26 -3.15 -12.13
C ALA A 131 10.90 -3.25 -12.84
N ARG A 132 9.92 -2.40 -12.51
CA ARG A 132 8.64 -2.34 -13.24
C ARG A 132 8.81 -1.87 -14.68
N ARG A 133 9.68 -0.89 -14.91
CA ARG A 133 9.98 -0.35 -16.25
C ARG A 133 10.68 -1.38 -17.14
N SER A 134 11.63 -2.15 -16.60
CA SER A 134 12.30 -3.21 -17.38
C SER A 134 11.34 -4.32 -17.82
N LEU A 135 10.21 -4.46 -17.13
CA LEU A 135 9.12 -5.37 -17.46
C LEU A 135 8.00 -4.73 -18.32
N GLY A 136 8.18 -3.49 -18.79
CA GLY A 136 7.23 -2.81 -19.66
C GLY A 136 5.96 -2.27 -18.97
N ILE A 137 5.95 -2.19 -17.63
CA ILE A 137 4.82 -1.60 -16.89
C ILE A 137 4.94 -0.07 -16.92
N ASN A 138 3.79 0.61 -17.02
CA ASN A 138 3.67 2.07 -17.08
C ASN A 138 4.55 2.81 -16.06
N VAL A 139 5.02 3.98 -16.50
CA VAL A 139 5.96 4.84 -15.77
C VAL A 139 5.32 5.41 -14.51
N THR A 140 5.75 4.92 -13.36
CA THR A 140 5.41 5.51 -12.06
C THR A 140 6.32 6.70 -11.77
N LEU A 141 5.72 7.81 -11.32
CA LEU A 141 6.41 9.01 -10.82
C LEU A 141 6.68 8.87 -9.31
N PHE A 142 7.92 9.12 -8.89
CA PHE A 142 8.24 9.29 -7.47
C PHE A 142 8.21 10.79 -7.11
N ILE A 143 7.42 11.14 -6.11
CA ILE A 143 7.34 12.48 -5.53
C ILE A 143 7.92 12.41 -4.13
N ALA A 144 9.09 13.01 -3.93
CA ALA A 144 9.65 13.15 -2.59
C ALA A 144 8.79 14.15 -1.82
N ALA A 145 8.20 13.72 -0.71
CA ALA A 145 7.63 14.65 0.26
C ALA A 145 8.76 15.16 1.14
N SER A 146 8.99 16.48 1.12
CA SER A 146 9.73 17.16 2.19
C SER A 146 8.98 16.94 3.50
N ASP A 147 9.72 16.71 4.60
CA ASP A 147 9.20 16.32 5.92
C ASP A 147 7.83 16.98 6.22
N MET A 148 6.76 16.18 6.14
CA MET A 148 5.38 16.57 6.45
C MET A 148 5.03 16.20 7.89
#